data_AF-A0A3D5PVT0-F1
#
_entry.id   AF-A0A3D5PVT0-F1
#
_cell.length_a   1.000
_cell.length_b   1.000
_cell.length_c   1.000
_cell.angle_alpha   90.00
_cell.angle_beta   90.00
_cell.angle_gamma   90.00
#
_symmetry.space_group_name_H-M   'P 1'
#
loop_
_entity.id
_entity.type
_entity.pdbx_description
1 polymer ?
#
loop_
_entity_poly.entity_id
_entity_poly.type
_entity_poly.pdbx_seq_one_letter_code
_entity_poly.pdbx_strand_id
1 'polypeptide(L)'
;PVALLFGGAFLGFFCNGMMAGYGTLLSENYTTDARSTAQNFIFNTGRAVGGFAPAIIGALAQSHGFSAAFALLSCVYVAAAVNVLFFIKDTKGTVIR
;
A
#
# COMPACT_ATOMS: atom_id res chain seq x y z
N PRO A 1 4.08 25.78 -4.57
CA PRO A 1 2.72 25.67 -3.98
C PRO A 1 1.72 24.94 -4.90
N VAL A 2 1.48 25.44 -6.11
CA VAL A 2 0.50 24.85 -7.05
C VAL A 2 0.89 23.44 -7.52
N ALA A 3 2.17 23.20 -7.81
CA ALA A 3 2.65 21.87 -8.20
C ALA A 3 2.47 20.80 -7.09
N LEU A 4 2.65 21.18 -5.82
CA LEU A 4 2.41 20.28 -4.68
C LEU A 4 0.92 20.00 -4.47
N LEU A 5 0.05 20.97 -4.78
CA LEU A 5 -1.41 20.79 -4.71
C LEU A 5 -1.88 19.75 -5.73
N PHE A 6 -1.49 19.91 -7.00
CA PHE A 6 -1.83 18.94 -8.04
C PHE A 6 -1.15 17.60 -7.83
N GLY A 7 0.12 17.58 -7.41
CA GLY A 7 0.84 16.35 -7.07
C GLY A 7 0.18 15.59 -5.92
N GLY A 8 -0.23 16.30 -4.86
CA GLY A 8 -0.96 15.71 -3.74
C GLY A 8 -2.36 15.22 -4.12
N ALA A 9 -3.08 15.95 -4.97
CA ALA A 9 -4.38 15.52 -5.50
C ALA A 9 -4.26 14.23 -6.33
N PHE A 10 -3.26 14.17 -7.23
CA PHE A 10 -2.99 12.98 -8.02
C PHE A 10 -2.62 11.80 -7.14
N LEU A 11 -1.65 11.97 -6.23
CA LEU A 11 -1.26 10.93 -5.28
C LEU A 11 -2.44 10.43 -4.43
N GLY A 12 -3.27 11.36 -3.94
CA GLY A 12 -4.48 11.05 -3.16
C GLY A 12 -5.50 10.25 -3.95
N PHE A 13 -5.70 10.57 -5.24
CA PHE A 13 -6.58 9.81 -6.13
C PHE A 13 -6.15 8.34 -6.25
N PHE A 14 -4.86 8.08 -6.53
CA PHE A 14 -4.35 6.71 -6.66
C PHE A 14 -4.33 5.95 -5.33
N CYS A 15 -3.89 6.60 -4.23
CA CYS A 15 -3.89 5.97 -2.91
C CYS A 15 -5.28 5.54 -2.48
N ASN A 16 -6.30 6.38 -2.68
CA ASN A 16 -7.68 6.02 -2.36
C ASN A 16 -8.25 4.98 -3.33
N GLY A 17 -7.92 5.05 -4.63
CA GLY A 17 -8.32 4.05 -5.61
C GLY A 17 -7.80 2.64 -5.28
N MET A 18 -6.56 2.54 -4.78
CA MET A 18 -5.96 1.27 -4.35
C MET A 18 -6.75 0.59 -3.22
N MET A 19 -7.28 1.37 -2.27
CA MET A 19 -8.08 0.84 -1.15
C MET A 19 -9.35 0.11 -1.63
N ALA A 20 -9.99 0.60 -2.69
CA ALA A 20 -11.15 -0.06 -3.29
C ALA A 20 -10.79 -1.42 -3.91
N GLY A 21 -9.60 -1.54 -4.50
CA GLY A 21 -9.08 -2.81 -5.04
C GLY A 21 -8.86 -3.88 -3.98
N TYR A 22 -8.32 -3.50 -2.81
CA TYR A 22 -8.07 -4.44 -1.71
C TYR A 22 -9.35 -5.10 -1.18
N GLY A 23 -10.48 -4.38 -1.12
CA GLY A 23 -11.75 -4.97 -0.70
C GLY A 23 -12.22 -6.10 -1.62
N THR A 24 -12.04 -5.90 -2.93
CA THR A 24 -12.36 -6.91 -3.95
C THR A 24 -11.43 -8.13 -3.82
N LEU A 25 -10.11 -7.90 -3.76
CA LEU A 25 -9.11 -8.95 -3.62
C LEU A 25 -9.27 -9.78 -2.35
N LEU A 26 -9.61 -9.14 -1.23
CA LEU A 26 -9.83 -9.84 0.03
C LEU A 26 -11.12 -10.64 0.02
N SER A 27 -12.16 -10.14 -0.65
CA SER A 27 -13.42 -10.88 -0.82
C SER A 27 -13.22 -12.12 -1.69
N GLU A 28 -12.33 -12.05 -2.66
CA GLU A 28 -12.09 -13.14 -3.60
C GLU A 28 -11.18 -14.22 -3.04
N ASN A 29 -10.18 -13.85 -2.23
CA ASN A 29 -9.18 -14.80 -1.71
C ASN A 29 -9.50 -15.36 -0.30
N TYR A 30 -10.46 -14.79 0.42
CA TYR A 30 -10.81 -15.23 1.78
C TYR A 30 -12.31 -15.51 1.95
N THR A 31 -12.63 -16.59 2.65
CA THR A 31 -14.00 -16.96 3.04
C THR A 31 -14.61 -15.92 3.98
N THR A 32 -15.94 -15.79 3.96
CA THR A 32 -16.68 -14.74 4.68
C THR A 32 -16.33 -14.67 6.17
N ASP A 33 -16.12 -15.82 6.81
CA ASP A 33 -15.74 -15.90 8.23
C ASP A 33 -14.31 -15.43 8.51
N ALA A 34 -13.38 -15.66 7.57
CA ALA A 34 -11.96 -15.32 7.73
C ALA A 34 -11.62 -13.90 7.27
N ARG A 35 -12.47 -13.24 6.47
CA ARG A 35 -12.21 -11.90 5.89
C ARG A 35 -11.89 -10.85 6.94
N SER A 36 -12.65 -10.78 8.03
CA SER A 36 -12.42 -9.78 9.08
C SER A 36 -11.06 -9.97 9.77
N THR A 37 -10.69 -11.22 10.05
CA THR A 37 -9.41 -11.56 10.68
C THR A 37 -8.24 -11.29 9.72
N ALA A 38 -8.37 -11.71 8.46
CA ALA A 38 -7.35 -11.48 7.44
C ALA A 38 -7.14 -9.96 7.19
N GLN A 39 -8.23 -9.20 7.09
CA GLN A 39 -8.17 -7.75 6.97
C GLN A 39 -7.41 -7.13 8.14
N ASN A 40 -7.82 -7.43 9.37
CA ASN A 40 -7.18 -6.91 10.56
C ASN A 40 -5.71 -7.29 10.64
N PHE A 41 -5.36 -8.53 10.32
CA PHE A 41 -3.97 -8.99 10.34
C PHE A 41 -3.11 -8.26 9.31
N ILE A 42 -3.58 -8.14 8.06
CA ILE A 42 -2.86 -7.45 6.97
C ILE A 42 -2.68 -5.96 7.30
N PHE A 43 -3.76 -5.28 7.70
CA PHE A 43 -3.70 -3.85 8.03
C PHE A 43 -2.88 -3.58 9.28
N ASN A 44 -3.01 -4.39 10.34
CA ASN A 44 -2.29 -4.15 11.58
C ASN A 44 -0.78 -4.46 11.44
N THR A 45 -0.43 -5.50 10.68
CA THR A 45 0.97 -5.78 10.31
C THR A 45 1.55 -4.64 9.46
N GLY A 46 0.80 -4.18 8.46
CA GLY A 46 1.19 -3.03 7.64
C GLY A 46 1.36 -1.75 8.47
N ARG A 47 0.52 -1.51 9.48
CA ARG A 47 0.65 -0.38 10.41
C ARG A 47 1.83 -0.54 11.37
N ALA A 48 2.11 -1.75 11.83
CA ALA A 48 3.26 -2.00 12.70
C ALA A 48 4.58 -1.69 11.98
N VAL A 49 4.72 -2.13 10.73
CA VAL A 49 5.91 -1.84 9.91
C VAL A 49 5.91 -0.40 9.39
N GLY A 50 4.76 0.09 8.91
CA GLY A 50 4.59 1.44 8.39
C GLY A 50 4.69 2.53 9.46
N GLY A 51 4.48 2.20 10.73
CA GLY A 51 4.65 3.11 11.86
C GLY A 51 6.08 3.61 12.03
N PHE A 52 7.07 2.90 11.47
CA PHE A 52 8.46 3.35 11.45
C PHE A 52 8.75 4.34 10.31
N ALA A 53 7.86 4.48 9.32
CA ALA A 53 8.07 5.35 8.16
C ALA A 53 8.33 6.82 8.52
N PRO A 54 7.62 7.46 9.47
CA PRO A 54 7.91 8.85 9.85
C PRO A 54 9.31 9.04 10.42
N ALA A 55 9.81 8.08 11.21
CA ALA A 55 11.16 8.15 11.77
C ALA A 55 12.23 8.00 10.68
N ILE A 56 12.05 7.04 9.77
CA ILE A 56 12.97 6.79 8.65
C ILE A 56 12.99 7.98 7.68
N ILE A 57 11.81 8.45 7.26
CA ILE A 57 11.68 9.61 6.36
C ILE A 57 12.21 10.88 7.02
N GLY A 58 11.95 11.09 8.30
CA GLY A 58 12.48 12.23 9.06
C GLY A 58 14.02 12.22 9.09
N ALA A 59 14.63 11.08 9.41
CA ALA A 59 16.09 10.93 9.45
C ALA A 59 16.74 11.12 8.06
N LEU A 60 16.12 10.59 7.00
CA LEU A 60 16.60 10.78 5.63
C LEU A 60 16.45 12.24 5.18
N ALA A 61 15.32 12.88 5.49
CA ALA A 61 15.07 14.27 5.13
C ALA A 61 16.08 15.22 5.78
N GLN A 62 16.50 14.93 7.03
CA GLN A 62 17.46 15.77 7.75
C GLN A 62 18.90 15.61 7.23
N SER A 63 19.28 14.43 6.74
CA SER A 63 20.65 14.15 6.29
C SER A 63 20.88 14.37 4.79
N HIS A 64 19.92 13.98 3.94
CA HIS A 64 20.06 13.97 2.48
C HIS A 64 18.95 14.80 1.77
N GLY A 65 18.11 15.49 2.54
CA GLY A 65 16.97 16.25 2.02
C GLY A 65 15.79 15.38 1.60
N PHE A 66 14.69 16.03 1.21
CA PHE A 66 13.44 15.35 0.85
C PHE A 66 13.54 14.46 -0.40
N SER A 67 14.53 14.70 -1.27
CA SER A 67 14.71 13.90 -2.50
C SER A 67 14.99 12.42 -2.20
N ALA A 68 15.85 12.13 -1.20
CA ALA A 68 16.15 10.77 -0.78
C ALA A 68 14.93 10.05 -0.19
N ALA A 69 14.09 10.78 0.57
CA ALA A 69 12.85 10.24 1.11
C ALA A 69 11.84 9.87 0.01
N PHE A 70 11.67 10.74 -0.99
CA PHE A 70 10.79 10.45 -2.14
C PHE A 70 11.33 9.30 -3.01
N ALA A 71 12.65 9.19 -3.18
CA ALA A 71 13.27 8.08 -3.89
C ALA A 71 13.00 6.74 -3.18
N LEU A 72 13.18 6.69 -1.86
CA LEU A 72 12.86 5.52 -1.04
C LEU A 72 11.38 5.15 -1.16
N LEU A 73 10.49 6.14 -1.05
CA LEU A 73 9.05 5.93 -1.18
C LEU A 73 8.68 5.36 -2.55
N SER A 74 9.28 5.90 -3.63
CA SER A 74 9.09 5.41 -4.99
C SER A 74 9.52 3.95 -5.15
N CYS A 75 10.71 3.59 -4.65
CA CYS A 75 11.20 2.22 -4.67
C CYS A 75 10.25 1.25 -3.94
N VAL A 76 9.70 1.65 -2.79
CA VAL A 76 8.73 0.84 -2.05
C VAL A 76 7.44 0.64 -2.84
N TYR A 77 6.92 1.68 -3.50
CA TYR A 77 5.72 1.56 -4.35
C TYR A 77 5.96 0.66 -5.58
N VAL A 78 7.13 0.76 -6.22
CA VAL A 78 7.49 -0.14 -7.33
C VAL A 78 7.61 -1.58 -6.85
N ALA A 79 8.28 -1.81 -5.70
CA ALA A 79 8.38 -3.13 -5.11
C ALA A 79 7.00 -3.70 -4.75
N ALA A 80 6.09 -2.88 -4.22
CA ALA A 80 4.71 -3.28 -3.96
C ALA A 80 3.97 -3.65 -5.25
N ALA A 81 4.10 -2.86 -6.33
CA ALA A 81 3.49 -3.16 -7.62
C ALA A 81 4.00 -4.48 -8.22
N VAL A 82 5.31 -4.71 -8.15
CA VAL A 82 5.94 -5.98 -8.56
C VAL A 82 5.40 -7.14 -7.72
N ASN A 83 5.29 -6.96 -6.40
CA ASN A 83 4.77 -8.01 -5.53
C ASN A 83 3.30 -8.36 -5.87
N VAL A 84 2.46 -7.37 -6.12
CA VAL A 84 1.08 -7.60 -6.59
C VAL A 84 1.08 -8.37 -7.91
N LEU A 85 1.90 -7.96 -8.88
CA LEU A 85 1.96 -8.61 -10.20
C LEU A 85 2.41 -10.08 -10.14
N PHE A 86 3.33 -10.43 -9.24
CA PHE A 86 3.88 -11.79 -9.16
C PHE A 86 3.15 -12.71 -8.17
N PHE A 87 2.71 -12.17 -7.02
CA PHE A 87 2.16 -12.98 -5.94
C PHE A 87 0.64 -13.06 -5.93
N ILE A 88 -0.07 -12.05 -6.44
CA ILE A 88 -1.53 -12.12 -6.53
C ILE A 88 -1.90 -12.91 -7.79
N LYS A 89 -2.16 -14.20 -7.59
CA LYS A 89 -2.81 -15.06 -8.60
C LYS A 89 -4.28 -14.67 -8.69
N ASP A 90 -4.77 -14.53 -9.92
CA ASP A 90 -6.18 -14.24 -10.21
C ASP A 90 -7.01 -15.49 -9.83
N THR A 91 -7.78 -15.41 -8.74
CA THR A 91 -8.65 -16.49 -8.24
C THR A 91 -10.10 -16.30 -8.75
N LYS A 92 -10.28 -15.54 -9.84
CA LYS A 92 -11.61 -15.24 -10.37
C LYS A 92 -12.34 -16.53 -10.74
N GLY A 93 -13.41 -16.80 -10.01
CA GLY A 93 -14.31 -17.92 -10.29
C GLY A 93 -13.93 -19.26 -9.64
N THR A 94 -12.94 -19.31 -8.75
CA THR A 94 -12.67 -20.54 -7.98
C THR A 94 -13.49 -20.52 -6.69
N VAL A 95 -14.35 -21.53 -6.50
CA VAL A 95 -15.13 -21.70 -5.27
C VAL A 95 -14.16 -21.98 -4.13
N ILE A 96 -13.87 -20.95 -3.32
CA ILE A 96 -13.13 -21.12 -2.07
C ILE A 96 -14.09 -21.81 -1.10
N ARG A 97 -13.85 -23.10 -0.86
CA ARG A 97 -14.69 -23.97 -0.04
C ARG A 97 -14.36 -23.82 1.45
#